data_AF-A0A962VDV5-F1
#
_entry.id   AF-A0A962VDV5-F1
#
_cell.length_a   1.000
_cell.length_b   1.000
_cell.length_c   1.000
_cell.angle_alpha   90.00
_cell.angle_beta   90.00
_cell.angle_gamma   90.00
#
_symmetry.space_group_name_H-M   'P 1'
#
loop_
_entity.id
_entity.type
_entity.pdbx_description
1 polymer ?
#
loop_
_entity_poly.entity_id
_entity_poly.type
_entity_poly.pdbx_seq_one_letter_code
_entity_poly.pdbx_strand_id
1 'polypeptide(L)'
;TGAKGLNLAASDIYYLSRALIAYYQSGATELMDRYSADCLRRIWKAERFSWWMTTLLHTFPQEGPFMAKMQNAELDYLSSSTAMMSAIAENYVGLPY
;
A
#
# COMPACT_ATOMS: atom_id res chain seq x y z
N THR A 1 -8.70 -6.01 -5.90
CA THR A 1 -8.09 -6.11 -4.55
C THR A 1 -6.58 -6.12 -4.70
N GLY A 2 -5.82 -5.49 -3.79
CA GLY A 2 -4.36 -5.31 -3.91
C GLY A 2 -3.49 -6.40 -3.26
N ALA A 3 -4.08 -7.43 -2.62
CA ALA A 3 -3.38 -8.51 -1.92
C ALA A 3 -2.33 -8.03 -0.87
N LYS A 4 -2.65 -6.99 -0.09
CA LYS A 4 -1.71 -6.37 0.87
C LYS A 4 -1.93 -6.69 2.35
N GLY A 5 -3.09 -7.21 2.75
CA GLY A 5 -3.45 -7.37 4.17
C GLY A 5 -2.42 -8.15 5.00
N LEU A 6 -2.04 -9.35 4.58
CA LEU A 6 -1.06 -10.17 5.31
C LEU A 6 0.35 -9.53 5.33
N ASN A 7 0.75 -8.91 4.21
CA ASN A 7 2.06 -8.24 4.10
C ASN A 7 2.16 -6.96 4.94
N LEU A 8 1.03 -6.29 5.20
CA LEU A 8 0.95 -5.18 6.14
C LEU A 8 1.08 -5.67 7.58
N ALA A 9 0.30 -6.69 7.96
CA ALA A 9 0.38 -7.28 9.29
C ALA A 9 1.81 -7.76 9.64
N ALA A 10 2.51 -8.39 8.70
CA ALA A 10 3.91 -8.79 8.89
C ALA A 10 4.86 -7.61 9.15
N SER A 11 4.62 -6.47 8.51
CA SER A 11 5.42 -5.25 8.74
C SER A 11 5.11 -4.58 10.07
N ASP A 12 3.86 -4.56 10.48
CA ASP A 12 3.45 -4.00 11.78
C ASP A 12 4.08 -4.83 12.91
N ILE A 13 4.05 -6.17 12.78
CA ILE A 13 4.74 -7.08 13.71
C ILE A 13 6.25 -6.81 13.75
N TYR A 14 6.89 -6.55 12.61
CA TYR A 14 8.31 -6.21 12.56
C TYR A 14 8.61 -4.95 13.40
N TYR A 15 7.86 -3.87 13.21
CA TYR A 15 8.06 -2.64 13.98
C TYR A 15 7.76 -2.83 15.47
N LEU A 16 6.66 -3.50 15.80
CA LEU A 16 6.26 -3.75 17.19
C LEU A 16 7.29 -4.61 17.92
N SER A 17 7.82 -5.66 17.27
CA SER A 17 8.83 -6.54 17.87
C SER A 17 10.09 -5.77 18.26
N ARG A 18 10.55 -4.85 17.40
CA ARG A 18 11.71 -4.00 17.68
C ARG A 18 11.45 -3.02 18.81
N ALA A 19 10.26 -2.43 18.86
CA ALA A 19 9.86 -1.53 19.94
C ALA A 19 9.81 -2.24 21.29
N LEU A 20 9.21 -3.44 21.34
CA LEU A 20 9.15 -4.26 22.55
C LEU A 20 10.55 -4.70 23.02
N ILE A 21 11.41 -5.15 22.10
CA ILE A 21 12.78 -5.55 22.44
C ILE A 21 13.56 -4.38 23.07
N ALA A 22 13.51 -3.18 22.47
CA ALA A 22 14.18 -2.00 23.01
C ALA A 22 13.66 -1.64 24.40
N TYR A 23 12.34 -1.64 24.58
CA TYR A 23 11.73 -1.32 25.87
C TYR A 23 12.15 -2.29 26.97
N TYR A 24 12.07 -3.61 26.73
CA TYR A 24 12.40 -4.60 27.76
C TYR A 24 13.91 -4.75 28.03
N GLN A 25 14.78 -4.39 27.08
CA GLN A 25 16.24 -4.50 27.26
C GLN A 25 16.87 -3.25 27.87
N SER A 26 16.40 -2.05 27.51
CA SER A 26 17.04 -0.80 27.92
C SER A 26 16.08 0.25 28.51
N GLY A 27 14.77 -0.03 28.53
CA GLY A 27 13.75 0.95 28.93
C GLY A 27 13.49 2.05 27.89
N ALA A 28 14.11 1.97 26.71
CA ALA A 28 13.93 2.92 25.61
C ALA A 28 12.49 2.89 25.08
N THR A 29 11.84 4.05 24.96
CA THR A 29 10.44 4.18 24.50
C THR A 29 10.32 4.74 23.10
N GLU A 30 11.40 5.25 22.50
CA GLU A 30 11.37 6.03 21.26
C GLU A 30 10.76 5.25 20.08
N LEU A 31 11.03 3.94 20.01
CA LEU A 31 10.45 3.07 18.98
C LEU A 31 8.95 2.79 19.23
N MET A 32 8.52 2.76 20.49
CA MET A 32 7.12 2.60 20.85
C MET A 32 6.34 3.87 20.51
N ASP A 33 6.90 5.04 20.83
CA ASP A 33 6.30 6.34 20.55
C ASP A 33 6.13 6.59 19.04
N ARG A 34 7.03 6.04 18.22
CA ARG A 34 6.99 6.16 16.75
C ARG A 34 6.24 5.05 16.04
N TYR A 35 5.91 3.95 16.73
CA TYR A 35 5.31 2.74 16.14
C TYR A 35 4.17 3.06 15.16
N SER A 36 3.17 3.83 15.62
CA SER A 36 2.00 4.15 14.80
C SER A 36 2.36 4.97 13.57
N ALA A 37 3.25 5.97 13.73
CA ALA A 37 3.69 6.80 12.60
C ALA A 37 4.47 5.97 11.57
N ASP A 38 5.29 5.02 12.02
CA ASP A 38 6.08 4.15 11.15
C ASP A 38 5.21 3.17 10.37
N CYS A 39 4.23 2.54 11.03
CA CYS A 39 3.28 1.62 10.38
C CYS A 39 2.39 2.37 9.39
N LEU A 40 1.83 3.53 9.78
CA LEU A 40 0.90 4.30 8.95
C LEU A 40 1.54 4.76 7.63
N ARG A 41 2.85 5.08 7.62
CA ARG A 41 3.58 5.42 6.38
C ARG A 41 3.50 4.32 5.33
N ARG A 42 3.43 3.05 5.73
CA ARG A 42 3.34 1.90 4.82
C ARG A 42 1.90 1.51 4.54
N ILE A 43 1.04 1.51 5.55
CA ILE A 43 -0.39 1.20 5.43
C ILE A 43 -1.03 2.10 4.37
N TRP A 44 -0.83 3.42 4.43
CA TRP A 44 -1.45 4.33 3.47
C TRP A 44 -0.97 4.12 2.02
N LYS A 45 0.29 3.72 1.81
CA LYS A 45 0.79 3.40 0.47
C LYS A 45 0.12 2.13 -0.08
N ALA A 46 -0.04 1.12 0.76
CA ALA A 46 -0.69 -0.14 0.38
C ALA A 46 -2.20 0.01 0.19
N GLU A 47 -2.87 0.82 1.02
CA GLU A 47 -4.29 1.16 0.87
C GLU A 47 -4.53 1.94 -0.42
N ARG A 48 -3.74 2.99 -0.70
CA ARG A 48 -3.81 3.73 -1.96
C ARG A 48 -3.68 2.81 -3.17
N PHE A 49 -2.71 1.89 -3.16
CA PHE A 49 -2.53 0.93 -4.25
C PHE A 49 -3.71 -0.04 -4.37
N SER A 50 -4.21 -0.55 -3.24
CA SER A 50 -5.32 -1.50 -3.22
C SER A 50 -6.63 -0.86 -3.69
N TRP A 51 -6.89 0.38 -3.29
CA TRP A 51 -8.00 1.20 -3.78
C TRP A 51 -7.88 1.43 -5.29
N TRP A 52 -6.73 1.92 -5.75
CA TRP A 52 -6.50 2.20 -7.16
C TRP A 52 -6.68 0.96 -8.05
N MET A 53 -6.11 -0.19 -7.67
CA MET A 53 -6.32 -1.47 -8.39
C MET A 53 -7.79 -1.91 -8.39
N THR A 54 -8.54 -1.59 -7.33
CA THR A 54 -9.96 -1.94 -7.25
C THR A 54 -10.77 -1.07 -8.21
N THR A 55 -10.53 0.25 -8.22
CA THR A 55 -11.14 1.20 -9.15
C THR A 55 -10.77 0.90 -10.60
N LEU A 56 -9.54 0.47 -10.87
CA LEU A 56 -9.08 0.18 -12.24
C LEU A 56 -9.68 -1.11 -12.81
N LEU A 57 -9.87 -2.14 -11.98
CA LEU A 57 -10.20 -3.49 -12.46
C LEU A 57 -11.65 -3.92 -12.24
N HIS A 58 -12.47 -3.12 -11.55
CA HIS A 58 -13.89 -3.41 -11.33
C HIS A 58 -14.77 -2.38 -12.03
N THR A 59 -15.95 -2.81 -12.48
CA THR A 59 -16.95 -1.91 -13.05
C THR A 59 -17.86 -1.38 -11.96
N PHE A 60 -18.06 -0.06 -11.92
CA PHE A 60 -18.97 0.63 -11.00
C PHE A 60 -20.06 1.35 -11.81
N PRO A 61 -21.19 0.70 -12.13
CA PRO A 61 -22.22 1.25 -13.01
C PRO A 61 -22.77 2.61 -12.57
N GLN A 62 -22.78 2.87 -11.26
CA GLN A 62 -23.25 4.11 -10.64
C GLN A 62 -22.35 5.33 -10.90
N GLU A 63 -21.10 5.14 -11.35
CA GLU A 63 -20.15 6.25 -11.58
C GLU A 63 -20.30 6.92 -12.95
N GLY A 64 -21.13 6.34 -13.83
CA GLY A 64 -21.50 6.92 -15.11
C GLY A 64 -20.43 6.80 -16.22
N PRO A 65 -20.76 7.27 -17.43
CA PRO A 65 -19.95 7.02 -18.63
C PRO A 65 -18.61 7.76 -18.66
N PHE A 66 -18.48 8.87 -17.93
CA PHE A 66 -17.21 9.60 -17.82
C PHE A 66 -16.15 8.75 -17.10
N MET A 67 -16.50 8.16 -15.95
CA MET A 67 -15.56 7.35 -15.18
C MET A 67 -15.16 6.08 -15.93
N ALA A 68 -16.07 5.47 -16.69
CA ALA A 68 -15.74 4.35 -17.57
C ALA A 68 -14.68 4.73 -18.65
N LYS A 69 -14.78 5.94 -19.23
CA LYS A 69 -13.76 6.43 -20.17
C LYS A 69 -12.42 6.69 -19.49
N MET A 70 -12.43 7.23 -18.27
CA MET A 70 -11.20 7.46 -17.51
C MET A 70 -10.51 6.14 -17.14
N GLN A 71 -11.29 5.13 -16.71
CA GLN A 71 -10.79 3.78 -16.44
C GLN A 71 -10.10 3.17 -17.67
N ASN A 72 -10.72 3.27 -18.85
CA ASN A 72 -10.12 2.78 -20.09
C ASN A 72 -8.83 3.53 -20.45
N ALA A 73 -8.80 4.86 -20.32
CA ALA A 73 -7.61 5.65 -20.58
C ALA A 73 -6.44 5.26 -19.65
N GLU A 74 -6.73 4.96 -18.38
CA GLU A 74 -5.74 4.49 -17.41
C GLU A 74 -5.21 3.09 -17.78
N LEU A 75 -6.08 2.17 -18.21
CA LEU A 75 -5.70 0.84 -18.69
C LEU A 75 -4.82 0.92 -19.96
N ASP A 76 -5.19 1.79 -20.90
CA ASP A 76 -4.42 2.02 -22.13
C ASP A 76 -3.03 2.57 -21.79
N TYR A 77 -2.95 3.54 -20.88
CA TYR A 77 -1.67 4.08 -20.42
C TYR A 77 -0.82 3.01 -19.71
N LEU A 78 -1.44 2.19 -18.86
CA LEU A 78 -0.76 1.07 -18.22
C LEU A 78 -0.17 0.09 -19.24
N SER A 79 -0.93 -0.29 -20.26
CA SER A 79 -0.48 -1.28 -21.25
C SER A 79 0.63 -0.77 -22.19
N SER A 80 0.81 0.55 -22.28
CA SER A 80 1.72 1.19 -23.23
C SER A 80 2.91 1.92 -22.59
N SER A 81 2.88 2.17 -21.27
CA SER A 81 3.92 2.92 -20.55
C SER A 81 4.74 2.03 -19.63
N THR A 82 6.03 1.88 -19.95
CA THR A 82 7.00 1.19 -19.07
C THR A 82 7.09 1.83 -17.69
N ALA A 83 7.00 3.16 -17.61
CA ALA A 83 7.02 3.87 -16.32
C ALA A 83 5.83 3.48 -15.45
N MET A 84 4.63 3.40 -16.04
CA MET A 84 3.41 3.01 -15.33
C MET A 84 3.46 1.53 -14.91
N MET A 85 3.90 0.64 -15.79
CA MET A 85 4.10 -0.77 -15.45
C MET A 85 5.10 -0.96 -14.31
N SER A 86 6.19 -0.19 -14.31
CA SER A 86 7.21 -0.22 -13.25
C SER A 86 6.64 0.25 -11.91
N ALA A 87 5.84 1.33 -11.93
CA ALA A 87 5.16 1.85 -10.75
C ALA A 87 4.13 0.85 -10.18
N ILE A 88 3.43 0.07 -11.01
CA ILE A 88 2.61 -1.03 -10.50
C ILE A 88 3.48 -2.12 -9.91
N ALA A 89 4.53 -2.55 -10.61
CA ALA A 89 5.37 -3.65 -10.20
C ALA A 89 5.98 -3.41 -8.81
N GLU A 90 6.54 -2.22 -8.55
CA GLU A 90 7.08 -1.85 -7.23
C GLU A 90 6.03 -1.96 -6.11
N ASN A 91 4.80 -1.51 -6.38
CA ASN A 91 3.74 -1.51 -5.39
C ASN A 91 3.19 -2.93 -5.22
N TYR A 92 3.19 -3.75 -6.28
CA TYR A 92 2.72 -5.13 -6.28
C TYR A 92 3.66 -6.09 -5.55
N VAL A 93 4.98 -5.96 -5.71
CA VAL A 93 5.96 -6.78 -4.95
C VAL A 93 6.10 -6.32 -3.50
N GLY A 94 5.78 -5.06 -3.20
CA GLY A 94 5.82 -4.48 -1.87
C GLY A 94 7.05 -3.59 -1.66
N LEU A 95 6.81 -2.46 -1.00
CA LEU A 95 7.85 -1.47 -0.74
C LEU A 95 8.77 -1.90 0.43
N PRO A 96 10.03 -1.42 0.45
CA PRO A 96 11.00 -1.71 1.52
C PRO A 96 10.47 -1.40 2.93
N TYR A 97 11.08 -2.07 3.91
CA TYR A 97 10.87 -1.87 5.36
C TYR A 97 11.69 -0.68 5.85
#